data_AF-A0A350XK11-F1
#
_entry.id   AF-A0A350XK11-F1
#
_cell.length_a   1.000
_cell.length_b   1.000
_cell.length_c   1.000
_cell.angle_alpha   90.00
_cell.angle_beta   90.00
_cell.angle_gamma   90.00
#
_symmetry.space_group_name_H-M   'P 1'
#
loop_
_entity.id
_entity.type
_entity.pdbx_description
1 polymer ?
#
loop_
_entity_poly.entity_id
_entity_poly.type
_entity_poly.pdbx_seq_one_letter_code
_entity_poly.pdbx_strand_id
1 'polypeptide(L)'
;MNVSLNPELEQFIHNQVESGKYTSTDAVIIAGIKLLEELERIYQGRFEESKREIRLGIEELDRGERLDGREVIEQLRRENQAKRQASA
;
A
#
# COMPACT_ATOMS: atom_id res chain seq x y z
N MET A 1 9.67 -23.75 17.00
CA MET A 1 10.65 -23.12 16.09
C MET A 1 11.55 -22.28 16.97
N ASN A 2 12.87 -22.46 16.93
CA ASN A 2 13.80 -21.58 17.65
C ASN A 2 14.22 -20.47 16.69
N VAL A 3 13.93 -19.23 17.06
CA VAL A 3 14.33 -18.04 16.32
C VAL A 3 15.33 -17.30 17.19
N SER A 4 16.54 -17.10 16.68
CA SER A 4 17.54 -16.27 17.34
C SER A 4 17.31 -14.82 16.96
N LEU A 5 17.16 -13.95 17.95
CA LEU A 5 17.05 -12.52 17.76
C LEU A 5 18.40 -11.87 18.04
N ASN A 6 18.63 -10.68 17.47
CA ASN A 6 19.79 -9.90 17.87
C ASN A 6 19.54 -9.24 19.25
N PRO A 7 20.60 -8.83 19.98
CA PRO A 7 20.44 -8.27 21.32
C PRO A 7 19.53 -7.03 21.38
N GLU A 8 19.50 -6.24 20.30
CA GLU A 8 18.68 -5.04 20.19
C GLU A 8 17.18 -5.38 20.19
N LEU A 9 16.77 -6.41 19.43
CA LEU A 9 15.39 -6.87 19.39
C LEU A 9 14.98 -7.56 20.69
N GLU A 10 15.89 -8.30 21.32
CA GLU A 10 15.65 -8.88 22.65
C GLU A 10 15.37 -7.79 23.69
N GLN A 11 16.20 -6.75 23.74
CA GLN A 11 16.02 -5.62 24.64
C GLN A 11 14.72 -4.86 24.35
N PHE A 12 14.39 -4.66 23.06
CA PHE A 12 13.13 -4.06 22.67
C PHE A 12 11.94 -4.87 23.21
N ILE A 13 11.92 -6.19 23.00
CA ILE A 13 10.84 -7.04 23.49
C ILE A 13 10.74 -6.99 25.02
N HIS A 14 11.87 -7.03 25.71
CA HIS A 14 11.93 -6.92 27.17
C HIS A 14 11.27 -5.63 27.67
N ASN A 15 11.67 -4.48 27.10
CA ASN A 15 11.11 -3.17 27.46
C ASN A 15 9.58 -3.11 27.25
N GLN A 16 9.08 -3.76 26.20
CA GLN A 16 7.64 -3.80 25.91
C GLN A 16 6.87 -4.61 26.96
N VAL A 17 7.46 -5.68 27.50
CA VAL A 17 6.87 -6.44 28.60
C VAL A 17 6.98 -5.68 29.93
N GLU A 18 8.15 -5.10 30.23
CA GLU A 18 8.36 -4.30 31.46
C GLU A 18 7.44 -3.09 31.55
N SER A 19 7.10 -2.48 30.41
CA SER A 19 6.14 -1.38 30.35
C SER A 19 4.70 -1.79 30.74
N GLY A 20 4.43 -3.08 30.89
CA GLY A 20 3.10 -3.64 31.14
C GLY A 20 2.19 -3.65 29.92
N LYS A 21 2.66 -3.17 28.76
CA LYS A 21 1.88 -3.14 27.51
C LYS A 21 1.57 -4.54 26.97
N TYR A 22 2.45 -5.51 27.25
CA TYR A 22 2.28 -6.90 26.86
C TYR A 22 2.55 -7.82 28.05
N THR A 23 1.82 -8.94 28.11
CA THR A 23 1.88 -9.89 29.23
C THR A 23 3.06 -10.86 29.14
N SER A 24 3.67 -11.02 27.98
CA SER A 24 4.82 -11.90 27.76
C SER A 24 5.59 -11.54 26.47
N THR A 25 6.81 -12.06 26.36
CA THR A 25 7.64 -12.00 25.14
C THR A 25 6.88 -12.54 23.92
N ASP A 26 6.19 -13.68 24.08
CA ASP A 26 5.41 -14.29 23.00
C ASP A 26 4.28 -13.37 22.51
N ALA A 27 3.63 -12.63 23.43
CA ALA A 27 2.59 -11.68 23.07
C ALA A 27 3.13 -10.53 22.20
N VAL A 28 4.36 -10.05 22.48
CA VAL A 28 5.04 -9.04 21.65
C VAL A 28 5.36 -9.59 20.27
N ILE A 29 5.92 -10.80 20.20
CA ILE A 29 6.30 -11.45 18.94
C ILE A 29 5.07 -11.69 18.06
N ILE A 30 4.00 -12.25 18.63
CA ILE A 30 2.73 -12.49 17.92
C ILE A 30 2.15 -11.17 17.39
N ALA A 31 2.19 -10.10 18.19
CA ALA A 31 1.72 -8.79 17.74
C ALA A 31 2.55 -8.25 16.56
N GLY A 32 3.87 -8.41 16.60
CA GLY A 32 4.77 -8.04 15.51
C GLY A 32 4.50 -8.83 14.22
N ILE A 33 4.33 -10.15 14.33
CA ILE A 33 4.03 -11.02 13.18
C ILE A 33 2.66 -10.67 12.57
N LYS A 34 1.63 -10.43 13.39
CA LYS A 34 0.31 -10.00 12.89
C LYS A 34 0.38 -8.68 12.13
N LEU A 35 1.20 -7.74 12.60
CA LEU A 35 1.41 -6.47 11.91
C LEU A 35 2.11 -6.70 10.56
N LEU A 36 3.11 -7.58 10.52
CA LEU A 36 3.78 -7.96 9.27
C LEU A 36 2.81 -8.61 8.27
N GLU A 37 1.97 -9.54 8.73
CA GLU A 37 0.96 -10.20 7.90
C GLU A 37 -0.03 -9.19 7.30
N GLU A 38 -0.48 -8.20 8.09
CA GLU A 38 -1.35 -7.13 7.61
C GLU A 38 -0.66 -6.30 6.51
N LEU A 39 0.60 -5.93 6.74
CA LEU A 39 1.39 -5.19 5.75
C LEU A 39 1.54 -5.99 4.45
N GLU A 40 1.91 -7.27 4.54
CA GLU A 40 2.06 -8.14 3.38
C GLU A 40 0.75 -8.30 2.60
N ARG A 41 -0.38 -8.49 3.29
CA ARG A 41 -1.71 -8.54 2.67
C ARG A 41 -2.03 -7.25 1.91
N ILE A 42 -1.75 -6.09 2.50
CA ILE A 42 -2.00 -4.80 1.85
C ILE A 42 -1.08 -4.63 0.62
N TYR A 43 0.19 -5.02 0.71
CA TYR A 43 1.12 -4.96 -0.43
C TYR A 43 0.71 -5.89 -1.56
N GLN A 44 0.34 -7.14 -1.26
CA GLN A 44 -0.13 -8.10 -2.24
C GLN A 44 -1.43 -7.64 -2.91
N GLY A 45 -2.39 -7.13 -2.14
CA GLY A 45 -3.64 -6.60 -2.69
C GLY A 45 -3.41 -5.47 -3.69
N ARG A 46 -2.63 -4.46 -3.31
CA ARG A 46 -2.28 -3.33 -4.18
C ARG A 46 -1.52 -3.75 -5.44
N PHE A 47 -0.60 -4.71 -5.29
CA PHE A 47 0.18 -5.22 -6.41
C PHE A 47 -0.69 -5.98 -7.42
N GLU A 48 -1.59 -6.84 -6.95
CA GLU A 48 -2.50 -7.59 -7.82
C GLU A 48 -3.56 -6.69 -8.47
N GLU A 49 -4.01 -5.64 -7.78
CA GLU A 49 -4.85 -4.59 -8.37
C GLU A 49 -4.13 -3.87 -9.50
N SER A 50 -2.91 -3.36 -9.28
CA SER A 50 -2.12 -2.72 -10.34
C SER A 50 -1.86 -3.65 -11.53
N LYS A 51 -1.54 -4.93 -11.30
CA LYS A 51 -1.39 -5.90 -12.39
C LYS A 51 -2.68 -6.08 -13.20
N ARG A 52 -3.83 -6.06 -12.52
CA ARG A 52 -5.14 -6.16 -13.19
C ARG A 52 -5.38 -4.94 -14.07
N GLU A 53 -5.17 -3.73 -13.55
CA GLU A 53 -5.33 -2.49 -14.32
C GLU A 53 -4.41 -2.43 -15.54
N ILE A 54 -3.14 -2.83 -15.38
CA ILE A 54 -2.19 -2.92 -16.51
C ILE A 54 -2.68 -3.90 -17.57
N ARG A 55 -3.16 -5.09 -17.18
CA ARG A 55 -3.71 -6.05 -18.15
C ARG A 55 -4.91 -5.49 -18.91
N LEU A 56 -5.84 -4.85 -18.19
CA LEU A 56 -7.01 -4.21 -18.81
C LEU A 56 -6.57 -3.16 -19.84
N GLY A 57 -5.62 -2.29 -19.48
CA GLY A 57 -5.07 -1.31 -20.41
C GLY A 57 -4.39 -1.93 -21.62
N ILE A 58 -3.67 -3.04 -21.47
CA ILE A 58 -3.08 -3.78 -22.61
C ILE A 58 -4.19 -4.32 -23.53
N GLU A 59 -5.24 -4.94 -22.96
CA GLU A 59 -6.36 -5.47 -23.75
C GLU A 59 -7.12 -4.36 -24.50
N GLU A 60 -7.29 -3.18 -23.88
CA GLU A 60 -7.85 -1.98 -24.53
C GLU A 60 -6.96 -1.51 -25.70
N LEU A 61 -5.64 -1.44 -25.49
CA LEU A 61 -4.69 -1.08 -26.53
C LEU A 61 -4.68 -2.07 -27.70
N ASP A 62 -4.85 -3.36 -27.43
CA ASP A 62 -4.95 -4.43 -28.44
C ASP A 62 -6.26 -4.33 -29.25
N ARG A 63 -7.36 -3.92 -28.62
CA ARG A 63 -8.62 -3.60 -29.31
C ARG A 63 -8.57 -2.26 -30.07
N GLY A 64 -7.49 -1.51 -29.95
CA GLY A 64 -7.33 -0.20 -30.60
C GLY A 64 -8.02 0.94 -29.86
N GLU A 65 -8.46 0.74 -28.62
CA GLU A 65 -9.09 1.74 -27.75
C GLU A 65 -8.00 2.68 -27.19
N ARG A 66 -7.40 3.48 -28.07
CA ARG A 66 -6.29 4.38 -27.74
C ARG A 66 -6.73 5.83 -27.79
N LEU A 67 -6.19 6.64 -26.89
CA LEU A 67 -6.40 8.09 -26.86
C LEU A 67 -5.06 8.81 -27.07
N ASP A 68 -5.09 9.93 -27.78
CA ASP A 68 -3.92 10.80 -27.86
C ASP A 68 -3.73 11.54 -26.53
N GLY A 69 -2.58 11.33 -25.90
CA GLY A 69 -2.30 11.90 -24.58
C GLY A 69 -2.29 13.43 -24.55
N ARG A 70 -1.91 14.09 -25.66
CA ARG A 70 -1.92 15.57 -25.71
C ARG A 70 -3.35 16.08 -25.79
N GLU A 71 -4.20 15.46 -26.60
CA GLU A 71 -5.61 15.82 -26.70
C GLU A 71 -6.34 15.67 -25.36
N VAL A 72 -6.12 14.56 -24.65
CA VAL A 72 -6.70 14.31 -23.32
C VAL A 72 -6.26 15.36 -22.31
N ILE A 73 -4.96 15.68 -22.26
CA ILE A 73 -4.43 16.69 -21.32
C ILE A 73 -5.00 18.08 -21.62
N GLU A 74 -5.11 18.47 -22.89
CA GLU A 74 -5.70 19.75 -23.26
C GLU A 74 -7.19 19.82 -22.90
N GLN A 75 -7.93 18.73 -23.09
CA GLN A 75 -9.32 18.65 -22.65
C GLN A 75 -9.44 18.83 -21.12
N LEU A 76 -8.66 18.08 -20.34
CA LEU A 76 -8.68 18.18 -18.88
C LEU A 76 -8.30 19.58 -18.38
N ARG A 77 -7.38 20.27 -19.06
CA ARG A 77 -7.04 21.67 -18.73
C ARG A 77 -8.22 22.60 -18.93
N ARG A 78 -8.93 22.49 -20.06
CA ARG A 78 -10.13 23.29 -20.33
C ARG A 78 -11.23 23.05 -19.30
N GLU A 79 -11.51 21.79 -18.97
CA GLU A 79 -12.52 21.42 -17.98
C GLU A 79 -12.20 21.98 -16.59
N ASN A 80 -10.94 21.89 -16.17
CA ASN A 80 -10.50 22.44 -14.88
C ASN A 80 -10.59 23.97 -14.83
N GLN A 81 -10.27 24.67 -15.92
CA GLN A 81 -10.43 26.12 -16.00
C GLN A 81 -11.89 26.53 -15.90
N ALA A 82 -12.79 25.85 -16.62
CA ALA A 82 -14.23 26.12 -16.56
C ALA A 82 -14.79 25.92 -15.14
N LYS A 83 -14.39 24.85 -14.44
CA LYS A 83 -14.81 24.60 -13.05
C LYS A 83 -14.35 25.71 -12.08
N ARG A 84 -13.13 26.22 -12.26
CA ARG A 84 -12.60 27.31 -11.44
C ARG A 84 -13.33 28.62 -11.67
N GLN A 85 -13.70 28.92 -12.92
CA GLN A 85 -14.46 30.11 -13.29
C GLN A 85 -15.91 30.06 -12.80
N ALA A 86 -16.53 28.87 -12.77
CA ALA A 86 -17.88 28.69 -12.24
C ALA A 86 -17.97 28.72 -10.71
N SER A 87 -16.83 28.61 -10.01
CA SER A 87 -16.74 28.60 -8.55
C SER A 87 -16.31 29.96 -7.97
N ALA A 88 -16.12 30.97 -8.83
CA ALA A 88 -15.75 32.35 -8.49
C ALA A 88 -16.95 33.29 -8.72
#